data_AF-A0A8T7FSR0-F1
#
_entry.id   AF-A0A8T7FSR0-F1
#
_cell.length_a   1.000
_cell.length_b   1.000
_cell.length_c   1.000
_cell.angle_alpha   90.00
_cell.angle_beta   90.00
_cell.angle_gamma   90.00
#
_symmetry.space_group_name_H-M   'P 1'
#
loop_
_entity.id
_entity.type
_entity.pdbx_description
1 polymer ?
#
loop_
_entity_poly.entity_id
_entity_poly.type
_entity_poly.pdbx_seq_one_letter_code
_entity_poly.pdbx_strand_id
1 'polypeptide(L)'
;MSSNKKWTPLVDEISASRLGSIHGLKKGSAKKAPHPSVLIATHMDAIGLMVYRIVDGFLYITNIGGIDPRVLPGRRSSSTPAEAGKTFMA
;
A
#
# COMPACT_ATOMS: atom_id res chain seq x y z
N MET A 1 -1.46 11.38 -2.18
CA MET A 1 -1.20 12.34 -3.30
C MET A 1 0.23 12.29 -3.86
N SER A 2 1.26 11.88 -3.10
CA SER A 2 2.66 11.80 -3.58
C SER A 2 2.88 10.79 -4.73
N SER A 3 2.22 9.62 -4.67
CA SER A 3 2.45 8.54 -5.63
C SER A 3 2.03 8.90 -7.07
N ASN A 4 0.89 9.56 -7.26
CA ASN A 4 0.40 9.94 -8.60
C ASN A 4 1.41 10.82 -9.35
N LYS A 5 2.05 11.77 -8.64
CA LYS A 5 3.02 12.72 -9.24
C LYS A 5 4.22 12.02 -9.88
N LYS A 6 4.62 10.85 -9.36
CA LYS A 6 5.71 10.05 -9.92
C LYS A 6 5.31 9.33 -11.21
N TRP A 7 4.05 8.92 -11.33
CA TRP A 7 3.55 8.15 -12.47
C TRP A 7 3.09 9.04 -13.64
N THR A 8 2.60 10.25 -13.37
CA THR A 8 2.12 11.20 -14.38
C THR A 8 3.02 11.36 -15.62
N PRO A 9 4.37 11.50 -15.52
CA PRO A 9 5.19 11.67 -16.71
C PRO A 9 5.37 10.39 -17.55
N LEU A 10 4.98 9.22 -17.02
CA LEU A 10 5.24 7.92 -17.65
C LEU A 10 4.02 7.34 -18.36
N VAL A 11 2.81 7.85 -18.08
CA VAL A 11 1.54 7.28 -18.54
C VAL A 11 0.69 8.35 -19.22
N ASP A 12 -0.21 7.94 -20.11
CA ASP A 12 -1.09 8.87 -20.81
C ASP A 12 -2.36 9.17 -20.00
N GLU A 13 -2.83 8.20 -19.22
CA GLU A 13 -3.97 8.35 -18.32
C GLU A 13 -3.64 7.75 -16.96
N ILE A 14 -4.10 8.42 -15.89
CA ILE A 14 -3.97 7.94 -14.52
C ILE A 14 -5.32 7.99 -13.83
N SER A 15 -5.70 6.91 -13.15
CA SER A 15 -6.91 6.83 -12.36
C SER A 15 -6.62 6.17 -11.01
N ALA A 16 -7.49 6.41 -10.04
CA ALA A 16 -7.46 5.74 -8.75
C ALA A 16 -8.74 4.95 -8.56
N SER A 17 -8.63 3.72 -8.06
CA SER A 17 -9.78 2.92 -7.66
C SER A 17 -10.39 3.47 -6.37
N ARG A 18 -11.65 3.12 -6.10
CA ARG A 18 -12.33 3.48 -4.85
C ARG A 18 -11.65 2.92 -3.60
N LEU A 19 -10.86 1.86 -3.75
CA LEU A 19 -10.08 1.24 -2.68
C LEU A 19 -8.65 1.80 -2.57
N GLY A 20 -8.29 2.75 -3.43
CA GLY A 20 -7.01 3.46 -3.37
C GLY A 20 -5.90 2.94 -4.30
N SER A 21 -6.15 1.89 -5.08
CA SER A 21 -5.20 1.40 -6.10
C SER A 21 -4.97 2.45 -7.19
N ILE A 22 -3.75 2.59 -7.68
CA ILE A 22 -3.42 3.52 -8.78
C ILE A 22 -3.27 2.72 -10.08
N HIS A 23 -3.95 3.16 -11.13
CA HIS A 23 -3.86 2.57 -12.46
C HIS A 23 -3.29 3.60 -13.43
N GLY A 24 -2.23 3.22 -14.15
CA GLY A 24 -1.64 4.00 -15.23
C GLY A 24 -1.83 3.29 -16.56
N LEU A 25 -2.39 3.99 -17.55
CA LEU A 25 -2.55 3.49 -18.91
C LEU A 25 -1.53 4.17 -19.82
N LYS A 26 -0.73 3.35 -20.51
CA LYS A 26 0.13 3.79 -21.61
C LYS A 26 -0.38 3.19 -22.92
N LYS A 27 -0.72 4.04 -23.88
CA LYS A 27 -1.22 3.64 -25.20
C LYS A 27 -0.05 3.17 -26.06
N GLY A 28 -0.26 2.07 -26.78
CA GLY A 28 0.71 1.55 -27.74
C GLY A 28 0.98 2.55 -28.86
N SER A 29 2.22 2.57 -29.37
CA SER A 29 2.66 3.51 -30.42
C SER A 29 2.66 2.91 -31.83
N ALA A 30 2.32 1.62 -31.98
CA ALA A 30 2.36 0.95 -33.27
C ALA A 30 1.26 1.49 -34.21
N LYS A 31 1.57 1.63 -35.51
CA LYS A 31 0.61 2.15 -36.51
C LYS A 31 -0.48 1.15 -36.89
N LYS A 32 -0.22 -0.16 -36.75
CA LYS A 32 -1.17 -1.24 -37.05
C LYS A 32 -1.85 -1.72 -35.77
N ALA A 33 -3.17 -1.64 -35.76
CA ALA A 33 -4.03 -2.28 -34.78
C ALA A 33 -4.33 -3.74 -35.20
N PRO A 34 -4.68 -4.63 -34.26
CA PRO A 34 -4.79 -4.40 -32.81
C PRO A 34 -3.44 -4.45 -32.10
N HIS A 35 -3.36 -3.76 -30.96
CA HIS A 35 -2.20 -3.83 -30.07
C HIS A 35 -2.41 -4.90 -29.01
N PRO A 36 -1.44 -5.79 -28.75
CA PRO A 36 -1.49 -6.63 -27.57
C PRO A 36 -1.48 -5.77 -26.30
N SER A 37 -2.26 -6.16 -25.30
CA SER A 37 -2.30 -5.48 -24.00
C SER A 37 -1.42 -6.22 -23.00
N VAL A 38 -0.60 -5.47 -22.25
CA VAL A 38 0.25 -5.99 -21.18
C VAL A 38 -0.13 -5.32 -19.87
N LEU A 39 -0.38 -6.12 -18.83
CA LEU A 39 -0.63 -5.63 -17.48
C LEU A 39 0.58 -5.91 -16.60
N ILE A 40 1.10 -4.86 -15.96
CA ILE A 40 2.09 -4.98 -14.89
C ILE A 40 1.40 -4.54 -13.60
N ALA A 41 1.37 -5.43 -12.60
CA ALA A 41 0.68 -5.19 -11.35
C ALA A 41 1.63 -5.41 -10.15
N THR A 42 1.54 -4.52 -9.16
CA THR A 42 2.20 -4.64 -7.86
C THR A 42 1.19 -4.24 -6.79
N HIS A 43 1.48 -4.58 -5.53
CA HIS A 43 0.69 -4.13 -4.39
C HIS A 43 1.43 -2.99 -3.65
N MET A 44 0.69 -2.13 -2.97
CA MET A 44 1.20 -0.94 -2.27
C MET A 44 1.22 -1.10 -0.75
N ASP A 45 0.55 -2.13 -0.25
CA ASP A 45 0.49 -2.46 1.15
C ASP A 45 1.77 -3.17 1.62
N ALA A 46 1.99 -3.05 2.92
CA ALA A 46 3.06 -3.73 3.61
C ALA A 46 2.48 -4.43 4.85
N ILE A 47 3.21 -5.45 5.29
CA ILE A 47 2.89 -6.19 6.51
C ILE A 47 3.08 -5.26 7.71
N GLY A 48 2.19 -5.36 8.69
CA GLY A 48 2.19 -4.46 9.82
C GLY A 48 1.41 -4.97 11.03
N LEU A 49 1.28 -4.11 12.02
CA LEU A 49 0.53 -4.33 13.26
C LEU A 49 -0.57 -3.28 13.36
N MET A 50 -1.67 -3.58 14.05
CA MET A 50 -2.73 -2.60 14.34
C MET A 50 -3.04 -2.63 15.83
N VAL A 51 -3.11 -1.47 16.47
CA VAL A 51 -3.60 -1.38 17.85
C VAL A 51 -5.10 -1.56 17.85
N TYR A 52 -5.59 -2.50 18.64
CA TYR A 52 -7.03 -2.74 18.81
C TYR A 52 -7.52 -2.46 20.24
N ARG A 53 -6.61 -2.28 21.21
CA ARG A 53 -6.96 -1.90 22.58
C ARG A 53 -5.80 -1.20 23.28
N ILE A 54 -6.12 -0.29 24.19
CA ILE A 54 -5.18 0.35 25.09
C ILE A 54 -5.63 0.05 26.53
N VAL A 55 -4.75 -0.50 27.36
CA VAL A 55 -5.03 -0.80 28.78
C VAL A 55 -3.82 -0.42 29.60
N ASP A 56 -4.01 0.42 30.63
CA ASP A 56 -2.96 0.82 31.58
C ASP A 56 -1.67 1.33 30.93
N GLY A 57 -1.79 2.04 29.80
CA GLY A 57 -0.65 2.56 29.03
C GLY A 57 0.02 1.55 28.08
N PHE A 58 -0.45 0.31 28.04
CA PHE A 58 0.01 -0.72 27.11
C PHE A 58 -0.86 -0.79 25.85
N LEU A 59 -0.19 -1.01 24.71
CA LEU A 59 -0.82 -1.19 23.40
C LEU A 59 -1.01 -2.69 23.11
N TYR A 60 -2.24 -3.09 22.86
CA TYR A 60 -2.57 -4.43 22.38
C TYR A 60 -2.68 -4.40 20.87
N ILE A 61 -1.89 -5.24 20.22
CA ILE A 61 -1.69 -5.24 18.78
C ILE A 61 -2.20 -6.55 18.15
N THR A 62 -2.70 -6.44 16.92
CA THR A 62 -3.02 -7.56 16.04
C THR A 62 -2.22 -7.45 14.74
N ASN A 63 -2.05 -8.55 14.02
CA ASN A 63 -1.28 -8.58 12.78
C ASN A 63 -2.13 -8.10 11.58
N ILE A 64 -1.52 -7.32 10.70
CA ILE A 64 -1.98 -7.08 9.33
C ILE A 64 -1.02 -7.82 8.39
N GLY A 65 -1.52 -8.89 7.78
CA GLY A 65 -0.69 -9.82 7.01
C GLY A 65 -0.05 -10.90 7.89
N GLY A 66 0.84 -11.70 7.29
CA GLY A 66 1.50 -12.81 7.97
C GLY A 66 2.76 -12.38 8.69
N ILE A 67 2.73 -12.35 10.02
CA ILE A 67 3.91 -12.11 10.86
C ILE A 67 4.11 -13.30 11.81
N ASP A 68 5.34 -13.81 11.87
CA ASP A 68 5.76 -14.73 12.92
C ASP A 68 5.92 -13.95 14.25
N PRO A 69 5.13 -14.24 15.30
CA PRO A 69 5.19 -13.49 16.55
C PRO A 69 6.58 -13.51 17.21
N ARG A 70 7.42 -14.51 16.90
CA ARG A 70 8.75 -14.66 17.48
C ARG A 70 9.73 -13.60 17.01
N VAL A 71 9.47 -12.92 15.90
CA VAL A 71 10.36 -11.85 15.39
C VAL A 71 10.02 -10.47 15.95
N LEU A 72 8.93 -10.34 16.70
CA LEU A 72 8.42 -9.08 17.24
C LEU A 72 9.16 -8.55 18.48
N PRO A 73 9.56 -9.37 19.47
CA PRO A 73 10.23 -8.87 20.66
C PRO A 73 11.55 -8.13 20.33
N GLY A 74 11.73 -6.95 20.91
CA GLY A 74 12.94 -6.11 20.70
C GLY A 74 13.01 -5.38 19.36
N ARG A 75 12.01 -5.53 18.48
CA ARG A 75 11.92 -4.79 17.22
C ARG A 75 11.47 -3.35 17.48
N ARG A 76 12.14 -2.38 16.86
CA ARG A 76 11.68 -0.98 16.88
C ARG A 76 10.53 -0.83 15.88
N SER A 77 9.33 -0.57 16.38
CA SER A 77 8.21 -0.13 15.56
C SER A 77 8.08 1.39 15.60
N SER A 78 7.61 1.98 14.49
CA SER A 78 7.22 3.38 14.45
C SER A 78 5.70 3.47 14.53
N SER A 79 5.21 4.35 15.40
CA SER A 79 3.80 4.67 15.51
C SER A 79 3.51 5.95 14.75
N THR A 80 2.40 5.98 14.03
CA THR A 80 1.81 7.23 13.56
C THR A 80 0.52 7.44 14.37
N PRO A 81 0.26 8.65 14.93
CA PRO A 81 -0.94 8.89 15.71
C PRO A 81 -2.19 8.51 14.92
N ALA A 82 -3.02 7.66 15.52
CA ALA A 82 -4.13 7.02 14.84
C ALA A 82 -5.39 7.92 14.86
N GLU A 83 -5.85 8.30 13.67
CA GLU A 83 -7.28 8.27 13.39
C GLU A 83 -7.66 6.79 13.22
N ALA A 84 -8.84 6.36 13.68
CA ALA A 84 -9.29 4.98 13.63
C ALA A 84 -9.04 4.35 12.23
N GLY A 85 -8.31 3.22 12.18
CA GLY A 85 -8.08 2.46 10.94
C GLY A 85 -6.70 2.58 10.28
N LYS A 86 -5.63 3.00 10.98
CA LYS A 86 -4.26 3.00 10.43
C LYS A 86 -3.31 1.99 11.09
N THR A 87 -2.37 1.52 10.27
CA THR A 87 -1.45 0.39 10.48
C THR A 87 -0.07 0.86 10.95
N PHE A 88 0.55 0.14 11.87
CA PHE A 88 1.96 0.22 12.26
C PHE A 88 2.77 -0.65 11.32
N MET A 89 3.90 -0.19 10.80
CA MET A 89 4.78 -1.04 9.98
C MET A 89 5.77 -1.78 10.89
N ALA A 90 5.91 -3.08 10.67
CA ALA A 90 6.82 -3.96 11.42
C ALA A 90 8.26 -3.89 10.88
#